data_AF-A0A9N8VB14-F1
#
_entry.id   AF-A0A9N8VB14-F1
#
_cell.length_a   1.000
_cell.length_b   1.000
_cell.length_c   1.000
_cell.angle_alpha   90.00
_cell.angle_beta   90.00
_cell.angle_gamma   90.00
#
_symmetry.space_group_name_H-M   'P 1'
#
loop_
_entity.id
_entity.type
_entity.pdbx_description
1 polymer ?
#
loop_
_entity_poly.entity_id
_entity_poly.type
_entity_poly.pdbx_seq_one_letter_code
_entity_poly.pdbx_strand_id
1 'polypeptide(L)'
;MKNFSLFFVAFSFIAITLVFASPEPLPGGWRKSVANLIDERNYFNHTKRVNAQITYYEGNDLKNSACYGRNGLPVYNAKPTDMIAAMSMSGFEMCYKCIQIKNHKKKVVTVTVKVIDKCAGCPVGGNNVDLTITAFSKLADPVDGRVEIVWRPLPKCPTKGRWPTFEVKKH
;
A
#
# COMPACT_ATOMS: atom_id res chain seq x y z
N MET A 1 -54.98 33.71 -41.72
CA MET A 1 -54.79 33.11 -40.38
C MET A 1 -54.16 31.74 -40.60
N LYS A 2 -52.87 31.55 -40.32
CA LYS A 2 -52.16 30.27 -40.50
C LYS A 2 -51.62 29.84 -39.13
N ASN A 3 -52.05 28.65 -38.71
CA ASN A 3 -51.73 28.03 -37.42
C ASN A 3 -50.28 27.55 -37.41
N PHE A 4 -49.53 27.87 -36.35
CA PHE A 4 -48.16 27.43 -36.14
C PHE A 4 -48.17 26.24 -35.19
N SER A 5 -47.82 25.06 -35.70
CA SER A 5 -47.74 23.81 -34.93
C SER A 5 -46.37 23.70 -34.27
N LEU A 6 -46.32 23.65 -32.94
CA LEU A 6 -45.10 23.48 -32.14
C LEU A 6 -44.79 21.98 -32.00
N PHE A 7 -43.65 21.53 -32.54
CA PHE A 7 -43.13 20.18 -32.28
C PHE A 7 -42.25 20.18 -31.02
N PHE A 8 -42.66 19.42 -30.00
CA PHE A 8 -41.84 19.11 -28.82
C PHE A 8 -40.91 17.93 -29.13
N VAL A 9 -39.59 18.15 -29.12
CA VAL A 9 -38.59 17.07 -29.20
C VAL A 9 -38.22 16.68 -27.77
N ALA A 10 -38.62 15.47 -27.36
CA ALA A 10 -38.25 14.88 -26.07
C ALA A 10 -36.85 14.26 -26.17
N PHE A 11 -35.87 14.84 -25.48
CA PHE A 11 -34.54 14.27 -25.33
C PHE A 11 -34.54 13.20 -24.22
N SER A 12 -34.38 11.93 -24.61
CA SER A 12 -34.15 10.82 -23.69
C SER A 12 -32.72 10.87 -23.17
N PHE A 13 -32.55 11.15 -21.87
CA PHE A 13 -31.26 11.07 -21.19
C PHE A 13 -30.92 9.61 -20.92
N ILE A 14 -30.05 9.03 -21.75
CA ILE A 14 -29.43 7.74 -21.47
C ILE A 14 -28.40 7.96 -20.34
N ALA A 15 -28.72 7.51 -19.13
CA ALA A 15 -27.79 7.49 -18.02
C ALA A 15 -26.71 6.42 -18.29
N ILE A 16 -25.55 6.86 -18.76
CA ILE A 16 -24.36 6.00 -18.92
C ILE A 16 -23.80 5.74 -17.52
N THR A 17 -24.05 4.55 -16.99
CA THR A 17 -23.41 4.05 -15.77
C THR A 17 -21.94 3.78 -16.04
N LEU A 18 -21.07 4.71 -15.64
CA LEU A 18 -19.62 4.49 -15.65
C LEU A 18 -19.26 3.45 -14.58
N VAL A 19 -19.07 2.21 -15.01
CA VAL A 19 -18.48 1.15 -14.19
C VAL A 19 -17.01 1.50 -14.01
N PHE A 20 -16.62 2.00 -12.83
CA PHE A 20 -15.23 2.20 -12.47
C PHE A 20 -14.54 0.85 -12.31
N ALA A 21 -13.90 0.37 -13.38
CA ALA A 21 -13.02 -0.79 -13.32
C ALA A 21 -11.80 -0.43 -12.45
N SER A 22 -11.76 -0.97 -11.23
CA SER A 22 -10.55 -0.93 -10.40
C SER A 22 -9.43 -1.65 -11.16
N PRO A 23 -8.20 -1.10 -11.20
CA PRO A 23 -7.08 -1.78 -11.85
C PRO A 23 -6.91 -3.17 -11.24
N GLU A 24 -6.93 -4.18 -12.11
CA GLU A 24 -6.78 -5.57 -11.69
C GLU A 24 -5.39 -5.78 -11.07
N PRO A 25 -5.31 -6.50 -9.94
CA PRO A 25 -4.02 -6.90 -9.39
C PRO A 25 -3.29 -7.77 -10.41
N LEU A 26 -1.96 -7.61 -10.50
CA LEU A 26 -1.15 -8.53 -11.30
C LEU A 26 -1.38 -9.97 -10.85
N PRO A 27 -1.16 -10.97 -11.72
CA PRO A 27 -1.27 -12.38 -11.35
C PRO A 27 -0.51 -12.64 -10.04
N GLY A 28 -1.25 -13.13 -9.03
CA GLY A 28 -0.73 -13.36 -7.68
C GLY A 28 -0.84 -12.19 -6.70
N GLY A 29 -1.57 -11.11 -6.99
CA GLY A 29 -1.90 -10.05 -6.04
C GLY A 29 -0.88 -8.91 -5.93
N TRP A 30 0.08 -8.81 -6.86
CA TRP A 30 1.17 -7.81 -6.82
C TRP A 30 0.70 -6.41 -7.22
N ARG A 31 1.17 -5.39 -6.49
CA ARG A 31 0.97 -3.96 -6.77
C ARG A 31 2.28 -3.36 -7.30
N LYS A 32 2.29 -2.84 -8.54
CA LYS A 32 3.49 -2.35 -9.26
C LYS A 32 3.82 -0.86 -9.04
N SER A 33 5.05 -0.46 -9.36
CA SER A 33 5.49 0.92 -9.63
C SER A 33 6.06 0.99 -11.07
N VAL A 34 5.82 2.10 -11.79
CA VAL A 34 6.44 2.40 -13.09
C VAL A 34 6.99 3.84 -13.10
N ALA A 35 8.24 3.99 -13.55
CA ALA A 35 8.91 5.27 -13.74
C ALA A 35 8.64 5.83 -15.14
N ASN A 36 8.49 7.15 -15.27
CA ASN A 36 8.44 7.83 -16.57
C ASN A 36 9.86 7.89 -17.18
N LEU A 37 10.03 7.30 -18.36
CA LEU A 37 10.85 7.93 -19.41
C LEU A 37 9.87 8.70 -20.30
N ILE A 38 10.25 9.94 -20.63
CA ILE A 38 9.46 10.91 -21.37
C ILE A 38 9.21 10.35 -22.80
N ASP A 39 7.94 10.23 -23.23
CA ASP A 39 7.56 10.20 -24.64
C ASP A 39 6.35 11.14 -24.82
N GLU A 40 6.58 12.25 -25.51
CA GLU A 40 5.64 13.37 -25.66
C GLU A 40 4.45 13.11 -26.60
N ARG A 41 4.21 11.88 -27.06
CA ARG A 41 3.32 11.66 -28.22
C ARG A 41 1.94 11.04 -28.01
N ASN A 42 1.46 10.77 -26.78
CA ASN A 42 0.07 10.33 -26.62
C ASN A 42 -0.59 10.79 -25.31
N TYR A 43 -1.00 12.05 -25.37
CA TYR A 43 -1.84 12.76 -24.42
C TYR A 43 -3.32 12.55 -24.81
N PHE A 44 -3.95 11.44 -24.42
CA PHE A 44 -5.34 11.42 -23.94
C PHE A 44 -5.83 10.03 -23.47
N ASN A 45 -6.19 10.00 -22.18
CA ASN A 45 -7.15 9.13 -21.51
C ASN A 45 -6.73 7.76 -20.92
N HIS A 46 -6.62 7.81 -19.58
CA HIS A 46 -6.79 6.75 -18.57
C HIS A 46 -5.57 5.93 -18.10
N THR A 47 -4.57 6.60 -17.50
CA THR A 47 -3.57 5.95 -16.62
C THR A 47 -3.45 6.63 -15.26
N LYS A 48 -4.35 6.28 -14.33
CA LYS A 48 -4.30 6.72 -12.93
C LYS A 48 -3.24 5.91 -12.13
N ARG A 49 -1.99 6.39 -12.19
CA ARG A 49 -0.89 6.46 -11.19
C ARG A 49 -0.77 5.35 -10.11
N VAL A 50 0.38 4.67 -10.03
CA VAL A 50 0.79 3.83 -8.88
C VAL A 50 2.27 4.03 -8.49
N ASN A 51 2.51 4.62 -7.31
CA ASN A 51 3.81 4.97 -6.73
C ASN A 51 3.97 4.33 -5.33
N ALA A 52 4.33 3.05 -5.23
CA ALA A 52 4.65 2.43 -3.94
C ALA A 52 6.15 2.60 -3.64
N GLN A 53 6.46 3.24 -2.51
CA GLN A 53 7.83 3.47 -2.06
C GLN A 53 8.04 2.89 -0.67
N ILE A 54 9.26 2.47 -0.39
CA ILE A 54 9.74 2.19 0.96
C ILE A 54 10.60 3.32 1.48
N THR A 55 10.46 3.58 2.77
CA THR A 55 11.39 4.33 3.62
C THR A 55 11.71 3.46 4.84
N TYR A 56 12.48 3.99 5.80
CA TYR A 56 12.64 3.37 7.10
C TYR A 56 12.48 4.35 8.26
N TYR A 57 12.11 3.82 9.42
CA TYR A 57 11.95 4.55 10.67
C TYR A 57 12.70 3.86 11.81
N GLU A 58 13.16 4.66 12.78
CA GLU A 58 14.07 4.23 13.84
C GLU A 58 13.83 5.00 15.15
N GLY A 59 14.59 4.66 16.19
CA GLY A 59 14.61 5.43 17.43
C GLY A 59 13.26 5.44 18.15
N ASN A 60 12.76 6.63 18.46
CA ASN A 60 11.50 6.78 19.20
C ASN A 60 10.27 6.36 18.39
N ASP A 61 10.34 6.38 17.06
CA ASP A 61 9.24 5.99 16.18
C ASP A 61 8.97 4.48 16.25
N LEU A 62 9.90 3.70 16.81
CA LEU A 62 9.70 2.26 17.05
C LEU A 62 8.83 1.97 18.28
N LYS A 63 8.49 2.98 19.10
CA LYS A 63 7.73 2.79 20.34
C LYS A 63 6.22 2.79 20.07
N ASN A 64 5.48 2.00 20.87
CA ASN A 64 4.01 1.98 20.88
C ASN A 64 3.38 1.68 19.51
N SER A 65 3.81 0.61 18.85
CA SER A 65 3.29 0.25 17.52
C SER A 65 1.76 0.18 17.51
N ALA A 66 1.12 0.93 16.61
CA ALA A 66 -0.30 1.29 16.68
C ALA A 66 -1.27 0.10 16.69
N CYS A 67 -0.87 -1.06 16.15
CA CYS A 67 -1.73 -2.24 16.18
C CYS A 67 -1.84 -2.83 17.60
N TYR A 68 -0.78 -2.73 18.41
CA TYR A 68 -0.68 -3.29 19.76
C TYR A 68 -1.09 -2.28 20.86
N GLY A 69 -1.17 -2.71 22.12
CA GLY A 69 -1.64 -1.87 23.24
C GLY A 69 -3.15 -1.60 23.24
N ARG A 70 -3.92 -2.39 22.49
CA ARG A 70 -5.38 -2.29 22.34
C ARG A 70 -6.01 -3.66 22.18
N ASN A 71 -7.33 -3.74 22.37
CA ASN A 71 -8.10 -5.00 22.27
C ASN A 71 -7.60 -6.12 23.20
N GLY A 72 -7.01 -5.74 24.35
CA GLY A 72 -6.41 -6.66 25.32
C GLY A 72 -5.02 -7.18 24.92
N LEU A 73 -4.42 -6.67 23.84
CA LEU A 73 -3.07 -7.03 23.44
C LEU A 73 -2.04 -6.16 24.19
N PRO A 74 -0.92 -6.74 24.63
CA PRO A 74 0.13 -5.97 25.30
C PRO A 74 0.71 -4.93 24.35
N VAL A 75 1.25 -3.84 24.91
CA VAL A 75 2.02 -2.86 24.15
C VAL A 75 3.25 -3.54 23.55
N TYR A 76 3.60 -3.15 22.32
CA TYR A 76 4.81 -3.60 21.68
C TYR A 76 5.63 -2.40 21.19
N ASN A 77 6.93 -2.43 21.52
CA ASN A 77 7.93 -1.55 20.95
C ASN A 77 8.72 -2.37 19.93
N ALA A 78 8.68 -1.96 18.67
CA ALA A 78 9.46 -2.57 17.62
C ALA A 78 10.96 -2.43 17.91
N LYS A 79 11.74 -3.37 17.40
CA LYS A 79 13.20 -3.33 17.44
C LYS A 79 13.72 -3.02 16.03
N PRO A 80 14.87 -2.33 15.90
CA PRO A 80 15.49 -2.11 14.59
C PRO A 80 15.73 -3.40 13.81
N THR A 81 15.92 -4.51 14.54
CA THR A 81 16.16 -5.84 14.01
C THR A 81 14.94 -6.54 13.43
N ASP A 82 13.73 -6.09 13.78
CA ASP A 82 12.49 -6.75 13.41
C ASP A 82 12.21 -6.65 11.90
N MET A 83 11.28 -7.46 11.42
CA MET A 83 10.82 -7.51 10.04
C MET A 83 9.41 -6.91 9.96
N ILE A 84 9.31 -5.61 10.24
CA ILE A 84 8.03 -4.90 10.47
C ILE A 84 7.85 -3.78 9.45
N ALA A 85 6.58 -3.46 9.18
CA ALA A 85 6.14 -2.33 8.38
C ALA A 85 5.15 -1.43 9.14
N ALA A 86 5.21 -0.13 8.85
CA ALA A 86 4.19 0.85 9.11
C ALA A 86 3.56 1.31 7.78
N MET A 87 2.24 1.49 7.75
CA MET A 87 1.54 1.93 6.53
C MET A 87 0.54 3.04 6.85
N SER A 88 0.21 3.84 5.84
CA SER A 88 -0.96 4.71 5.94
C SER A 88 -2.22 3.84 6.04
N MET A 89 -3.02 4.06 7.07
CA MET A 89 -4.31 3.40 7.27
C MET A 89 -5.29 4.34 7.98
N SER A 90 -6.58 4.27 7.61
CA SER A 90 -7.61 5.11 8.25
C SER A 90 -7.98 4.54 9.62
N GLY A 91 -8.15 3.23 9.70
CA GLY A 91 -8.34 2.49 10.93
C GLY A 91 -7.13 1.60 11.20
N PHE A 92 -7.36 0.29 11.07
CA PHE A 92 -6.40 -0.77 11.41
C PHE A 92 -6.50 -1.92 10.42
N GLU A 93 -6.98 -1.64 9.20
CA GLU A 93 -7.32 -2.60 8.16
C GLU A 93 -6.12 -3.42 7.66
N MET A 94 -4.90 -2.93 7.89
CA MET A 94 -3.66 -3.64 7.57
C MET A 94 -2.98 -4.28 8.79
N CYS A 95 -3.48 -4.05 10.01
CA CYS A 95 -2.86 -4.62 11.20
C CYS A 95 -2.75 -6.14 11.13
N TYR A 96 -1.57 -6.63 11.50
CA TYR A 96 -1.18 -8.03 11.57
C TYR A 96 -1.11 -8.77 10.23
N LYS A 97 -1.42 -8.11 9.12
CA LYS A 97 -1.20 -8.69 7.79
C LYS A 97 0.29 -8.72 7.50
N CYS A 98 0.73 -9.80 6.88
CA CYS A 98 2.05 -9.84 6.28
C CYS A 98 1.97 -9.38 4.83
N ILE A 99 2.95 -8.60 4.42
CA ILE A 99 3.12 -8.20 3.03
C ILE A 99 4.46 -8.72 2.52
N GLN A 100 4.50 -9.03 1.23
CA GLN A 100 5.70 -9.42 0.52
C GLN A 100 6.12 -8.27 -0.39
N ILE A 101 7.35 -7.81 -0.27
CA ILE A 101 7.90 -6.63 -0.95
C ILE A 101 9.06 -7.06 -1.84
N LYS A 102 9.16 -6.48 -3.04
CA LYS A 102 10.26 -6.66 -3.98
C LYS A 102 10.79 -5.32 -4.45
N ASN A 103 12.11 -5.18 -4.52
CA ASN A 103 12.76 -4.08 -5.21
C ASN A 103 13.06 -4.51 -6.66
N HIS A 104 12.47 -3.83 -7.64
CA HIS A 104 12.66 -4.17 -9.06
C HIS A 104 14.09 -3.92 -9.56
N LYS A 105 14.83 -2.99 -8.93
CA LYS A 105 16.21 -2.69 -9.29
C LYS A 105 17.18 -3.77 -8.79
N LYS A 106 16.84 -4.48 -7.71
CA LYS A 106 17.62 -5.62 -7.19
C LYS A 106 16.91 -6.92 -7.59
N LYS A 107 17.34 -7.53 -8.71
CA LYS A 107 16.65 -8.60 -9.48
C LYS A 107 16.06 -9.80 -8.70
N VAL A 108 16.36 -10.04 -7.42
CA VAL A 108 15.90 -11.26 -6.71
C VAL A 108 15.48 -11.06 -5.25
N VAL A 109 15.63 -9.88 -4.63
CA VAL A 109 15.36 -9.79 -3.19
C VAL A 109 13.88 -9.56 -2.90
N THR A 110 13.27 -10.57 -2.28
CA THR A 110 11.91 -10.53 -1.78
C THR A 110 11.94 -10.58 -0.25
N VAL A 111 11.25 -9.63 0.39
CA VAL A 111 11.20 -9.54 1.85
C VAL A 111 9.76 -9.64 2.32
N THR A 112 9.52 -10.47 3.33
CA THR A 112 8.24 -10.51 4.04
C THR A 112 8.34 -9.71 5.32
N VAL A 113 7.40 -8.80 5.54
CA VAL A 113 7.26 -8.02 6.77
C VAL A 113 5.84 -8.08 7.28
N LYS A 114 5.68 -7.87 8.59
CA LYS A 114 4.36 -7.75 9.21
C LYS A 114 4.01 -6.29 9.44
N VAL A 115 2.82 -5.88 9.03
CA VAL A 115 2.32 -4.53 9.30
C VAL A 115 1.79 -4.50 10.74
N ILE A 116 2.45 -3.72 11.61
CA ILE A 116 2.03 -3.59 13.01
C ILE A 116 1.90 -2.14 13.47
N ASP A 117 2.12 -1.18 12.58
CA ASP A 117 2.14 0.23 12.93
C ASP A 117 1.51 1.12 11.84
N LYS A 118 1.20 2.36 12.22
CA LYS A 118 0.64 3.38 11.35
C LYS A 118 1.70 4.40 11.00
N CYS A 119 1.92 4.61 9.70
CA CYS A 119 2.83 5.63 9.21
C CYS A 119 2.09 6.97 9.09
N ALA A 120 2.29 7.89 10.04
CA ALA A 120 1.65 9.20 10.04
C ALA A 120 2.14 10.12 8.91
N GLY A 121 3.40 9.97 8.49
CA GLY A 121 3.99 10.74 7.38
C GLY A 121 3.73 10.15 6.00
N CYS A 122 3.09 8.98 5.90
CA CYS A 122 2.79 8.36 4.62
C CYS A 122 1.56 9.03 3.98
N PRO A 123 1.54 9.20 2.64
CA PRO A 123 0.37 9.74 1.95
C PRO A 123 -0.89 8.95 2.27
N VAL A 124 -1.96 9.65 2.63
CA VAL A 124 -3.25 9.05 2.98
C VAL A 124 -3.78 8.24 1.78
N GLY A 125 -4.16 6.98 2.04
CA GLY A 125 -4.59 6.05 0.99
C GLY A 125 -3.48 5.64 0.01
N GLY A 126 -2.23 6.02 0.30
CA GLY A 126 -1.06 5.66 -0.48
C GLY A 126 -0.62 4.22 -0.24
N ASN A 127 0.26 3.73 -1.12
CA ASN A 127 0.82 2.38 -1.06
C ASN A 127 2.24 2.34 -0.45
N ASN A 128 2.64 3.41 0.23
CA ASN A 128 3.97 3.53 0.84
C ASN A 128 4.07 2.65 2.09
N VAL A 129 5.28 2.13 2.31
CA VAL A 129 5.58 1.23 3.41
C VAL A 129 6.81 1.75 4.13
N ASP A 130 6.67 2.14 5.38
CA ASP A 130 7.80 2.53 6.21
C ASP A 130 8.32 1.30 6.96
N LEU A 131 9.60 0.98 6.82
CA LEU A 131 10.16 -0.29 7.30
C LEU A 131 11.03 -0.08 8.53
N THR A 132 11.15 -1.11 9.36
CA THR A 132 12.31 -1.17 10.27
C THR A 132 13.60 -1.23 9.46
N ILE A 133 14.67 -0.60 9.95
CA ILE A 133 15.95 -0.47 9.21
C ILE A 133 16.50 -1.81 8.70
N THR A 134 16.39 -2.90 9.47
CA THR A 134 16.84 -4.23 9.04
C THR A 134 16.02 -4.77 7.87
N ALA A 135 14.72 -4.48 7.83
CA ALA A 135 13.86 -4.88 6.73
C ALA A 135 14.13 -4.05 5.47
N PHE A 136 14.34 -2.74 5.63
CA PHE A 136 14.74 -1.85 4.54
C PHE A 136 16.08 -2.25 3.93
N SER A 137 17.08 -2.51 4.76
CA SER A 137 18.45 -2.87 4.36
C SER A 137 18.53 -4.16 3.54
N LYS A 138 17.52 -5.03 3.64
CA LYS A 138 17.41 -6.20 2.77
C LYS A 138 16.99 -5.84 1.34
N LEU A 139 16.25 -4.74 1.15
CA LEU A 139 15.73 -4.31 -0.16
C LEU A 139 16.56 -3.21 -0.80
N ALA A 140 17.19 -2.34 -0.02
CA ALA A 140 17.87 -1.13 -0.47
C ALA A 140 19.05 -0.78 0.46
N ASP A 141 19.95 0.10 0.01
CA ASP A 141 20.95 0.66 0.93
C ASP A 141 20.28 1.77 1.76
N PRO A 142 20.42 1.82 3.10
CA PRO A 142 19.88 2.93 3.91
C PRO A 142 20.19 4.33 3.38
N VAL A 143 21.32 4.53 2.68
CA VAL A 143 21.66 5.82 2.06
C VAL A 143 20.74 6.21 0.90
N ASP A 144 20.05 5.25 0.27
CA ASP A 144 19.06 5.51 -0.78
C ASP A 144 17.85 6.27 -0.20
N GLY A 145 17.55 6.07 1.09
CA GLY A 145 16.48 6.72 1.87
C GLY A 145 15.05 6.36 1.45
N ARG A 146 14.75 6.45 0.16
CA ARG A 146 13.43 6.22 -0.44
C ARG A 146 13.57 5.43 -1.73
N VAL A 147 12.95 4.25 -1.79
CA VAL A 147 13.11 3.33 -2.94
C VAL A 147 11.76 2.86 -3.45
N GLU A 148 11.60 2.88 -4.77
CA GLU A 148 10.42 2.34 -5.44
C GLU A 148 10.39 0.81 -5.36
N ILE A 149 9.23 0.27 -5.00
CA ILE A 149 9.04 -1.16 -4.82
C ILE A 149 7.70 -1.63 -5.37
N VAL A 150 7.50 -2.93 -5.30
CA VAL A 150 6.21 -3.57 -5.48
C VAL A 150 5.91 -4.43 -4.27
N TRP A 151 4.64 -4.52 -3.89
CA TRP A 151 4.25 -5.38 -2.77
C TRP A 151 2.89 -6.03 -2.97
N ARG A 152 2.65 -7.10 -2.21
CA ARG A 152 1.34 -7.75 -2.10
C ARG A 152 1.04 -8.19 -0.67
N PRO A 153 -0.23 -8.18 -0.24
CA PRO A 153 -0.61 -8.87 0.98
C PRO A 153 -0.46 -10.38 0.81
N LEU A 154 -0.07 -11.05 1.89
CA LEU A 154 -0.09 -12.51 1.98
C LEU A 154 -1.41 -12.95 2.62
N PRO A 155 -2.00 -14.08 2.17
CA PRO A 155 -3.21 -14.62 2.78
C PRO A 155 -2.98 -15.07 4.24
N LYS A 156 -1.75 -15.49 4.55
CA LYS A 156 -1.30 -15.85 5.90
C LYS A 156 0.14 -15.42 6.10
N CYS A 157 0.45 -14.95 7.31
CA CYS A 157 1.84 -14.72 7.72
C CYS A 157 2.62 -16.04 7.77
N PRO A 158 3.91 -16.05 7.37
CA PRO A 158 4.79 -17.17 7.65
C PRO A 158 4.81 -17.52 9.14
N THR A 159 4.95 -18.81 9.46
CA THR A 159 5.01 -19.30 10.85
C THR A 159 6.28 -18.86 11.58
N LYS A 160 7.33 -18.49 10.82
CA LYS A 160 8.59 -17.97 11.33
C LYS A 160 8.80 -16.55 10.79
N GLY A 161 9.14 -15.65 11.70
CA GLY A 161 9.52 -14.29 11.38
C GLY A 161 9.87 -13.50 12.63
N ARG A 162 10.56 -12.39 12.44
CA ARG A 162 10.98 -11.52 13.55
C ARG A 162 9.95 -10.43 13.74
N TRP A 163 8.82 -10.81 14.31
CA TRP A 163 7.70 -9.94 14.66
C TRP A 163 6.90 -10.59 15.82
N PRO A 164 6.17 -9.80 16.61
CA PRO A 164 5.28 -10.33 17.64
C PRO A 164 4.09 -11.09 17.03
N THR A 165 3.50 -12.02 17.80
CA THR A 165 2.33 -12.82 17.39
C THR A 165 1.27 -12.88 18.50
N PHE A 166 1.15 -11.82 19.30
CA PHE A 166 0.25 -11.79 20.46
C PHE A 166 -1.21 -11.97 20.07
N GLU A 167 -1.58 -11.51 18.87
CA GLU A 167 -2.93 -11.63 18.33
C GLU A 167 -3.37 -13.08 18.05
N VAL A 168 -2.43 -14.01 17.90
CA VAL A 168 -2.72 -15.44 17.67
C VAL A 168 -2.93 -16.21 18.98
N LYS A 169 -2.40 -15.71 20.10
CA LYS A 169 -2.42 -16.41 21.40
C LYS A 169 -3.70 -16.18 22.20
N LYS A 170 -4.74 -15.57 21.62
CA LYS A 170 -6.03 -15.36 22.29
C LYS A 170 -6.87 -16.65 22.23
N HIS A 171 -6.45 -17.64 23.02
CA HIS A 171 -7.20 -18.86 23.32
C HIS A 171 -7.32 -18.99 24.83
#